data_AF-A0AAV9K4N5-F1
#
_entry.id   AF-A0AAV9K4N5-F1
#
_cell.length_a   1.000
_cell.length_b   1.000
_cell.length_c   1.000
_cell.angle_alpha   90.00
_cell.angle_beta   90.00
_cell.angle_gamma   90.00
#
_symmetry.space_group_name_H-M   'P 1'
#
loop_
_entity.id
_entity.type
_entity.pdbx_description
1 polymer ?
#
loop_
_entity_poly.entity_id
_entity_poly.type
_entity_poly.pdbx_seq_one_letter_code
_entity_poly.pdbx_strand_id
1 'polypeptide(L)'
;MRTVENTVWEDSTCVVLAGTTKEDCEQACLQDCNCEAALFKDRECRKKRLPLRYGRRDLGNSNLILVKVGVNFIPNEGVPNQTVEETKGKRLSIGILIAGITLTVFALLVLGISGFLIHRRKFY
;
A
#
# COMPACT_ATOMS: atom_id res chain seq x y z
N MET A 1 -4.62 -10.67 -10.96
CA MET A 1 -5.41 -9.58 -10.31
C MET A 1 -6.87 -9.99 -10.24
N ARG A 2 -7.76 -9.16 -9.66
CA ARG A 2 -9.21 -9.35 -9.76
C ARG A 2 -9.83 -8.23 -10.58
N THR A 3 -10.73 -8.59 -11.49
CA THR A 3 -11.44 -7.63 -12.32
C THR A 3 -12.68 -7.14 -11.60
N VAL A 4 -12.89 -5.84 -11.60
CA VAL A 4 -14.10 -5.17 -11.13
C VAL A 4 -14.71 -4.43 -12.29
N GLU A 5 -15.96 -4.78 -12.61
CA GLU A 5 -16.70 -4.19 -13.72
C GLU A 5 -17.39 -2.89 -13.31
N ASN A 6 -17.86 -2.14 -14.31
CA ASN A 6 -18.71 -0.97 -14.13
C ASN A 6 -18.13 0.03 -13.14
N THR A 7 -16.82 0.26 -13.20
CA THR A 7 -16.12 1.15 -12.27
C THR A 7 -15.47 2.30 -13.02
N VAL A 8 -15.75 3.51 -12.57
CA VAL A 8 -15.18 4.76 -13.08
C VAL A 8 -14.31 5.37 -11.99
N TRP A 9 -13.20 5.96 -12.40
CA TRP A 9 -12.25 6.60 -11.51
C TRP A 9 -12.02 8.04 -11.97
N GLU A 10 -12.15 8.99 -11.05
CA GLU A 10 -11.82 10.38 -11.34
C GLU A 10 -10.30 10.55 -11.45
N ASP A 11 -9.83 11.23 -12.50
CA ASP A 11 -8.42 11.23 -12.88
C ASP A 11 -7.57 12.05 -11.91
N SER A 12 -7.07 11.40 -10.87
CA SER A 12 -5.84 11.83 -10.18
C SER A 12 -4.61 11.24 -10.88
N THR A 13 -3.61 12.11 -11.09
CA THR A 13 -2.21 11.88 -11.52
C THR A 13 -1.87 10.42 -11.82
N CYS A 14 -1.86 10.08 -13.10
CA CYS A 14 -1.65 8.71 -13.57
C CYS A 14 -0.38 8.60 -14.43
N VAL A 15 0.34 7.48 -14.30
CA VAL A 15 1.39 7.11 -15.24
C VAL A 15 0.70 6.36 -16.38
N VAL A 16 0.64 6.99 -17.55
CA VAL A 16 0.02 6.42 -18.76
C VAL A 16 1.08 5.62 -19.50
N LEU A 17 0.86 4.31 -19.62
CA LEU A 17 1.57 3.49 -20.59
C LEU A 17 0.67 3.37 -21.83
N ALA A 18 1.13 3.93 -22.96
CA ALA A 18 0.42 3.87 -24.23
C ALA A 18 0.84 2.61 -25.01
N GLY A 19 -0.09 2.04 -25.78
CA GLY A 19 0.20 0.94 -26.71
C GLY A 19 0.35 -0.43 -26.05
N THR A 20 -0.24 -0.61 -24.87
CA THR A 20 -0.17 -1.88 -24.12
C THR A 20 -1.41 -2.73 -24.35
N THR A 21 -1.29 -4.05 -24.16
CA THR A 21 -2.45 -4.94 -24.01
C THR A 21 -3.01 -4.86 -22.58
N LYS A 22 -4.15 -5.49 -22.35
CA LYS A 22 -4.72 -5.62 -20.99
C LYS A 22 -3.77 -6.43 -20.10
N GLU A 23 -3.18 -7.47 -20.66
CA GLU A 23 -2.25 -8.39 -20.01
C GLU A 23 -0.95 -7.66 -19.63
N ASP A 24 -0.43 -6.83 -20.52
CA ASP A 24 0.74 -5.98 -20.23
C ASP A 24 0.44 -5.00 -19.09
N CYS A 25 -0.77 -4.41 -19.08
CA CYS A 25 -1.19 -3.50 -18.02
C CYS A 25 -1.31 -4.22 -16.67
N GLU A 26 -1.85 -5.44 -16.67
CA GLU A 26 -1.89 -6.29 -15.48
C GLU A 26 -0.48 -6.60 -14.97
N GLN A 27 0.42 -7.05 -15.84
CA GLN A 27 1.80 -7.36 -15.48
C GLN A 27 2.56 -6.13 -14.97
N ALA A 28 2.43 -4.99 -15.65
CA ALA A 28 3.05 -3.74 -15.24
C ALA A 28 2.60 -3.30 -13.84
N CYS A 29 1.34 -3.54 -13.46
CA CYS A 29 0.85 -3.24 -12.11
C CYS A 29 1.24 -4.31 -11.08
N LEU A 30 1.37 -5.58 -11.48
CA LEU A 30 1.87 -6.63 -10.58
C LEU A 30 3.34 -6.41 -10.20
N GLN A 31 4.16 -6.00 -11.16
CA GLN A 31 5.59 -5.73 -10.98
C GLN A 31 5.86 -4.39 -10.26
N ASP A 32 4.94 -3.43 -10.34
CA ASP A 32 5.06 -2.16 -9.64
C ASP A 32 4.57 -2.28 -8.18
N CYS A 33 5.51 -2.22 -7.22
CA CYS A 33 5.21 -2.29 -5.79
C CYS A 33 4.30 -1.16 -5.30
N ASN A 34 4.20 -0.05 -6.02
CA ASN A 34 3.34 1.07 -5.67
C ASN A 34 1.98 1.02 -6.36
N CYS A 35 1.80 0.14 -7.34
CA CYS A 35 0.53 -0.06 -8.03
C CYS A 35 -0.38 -1.00 -7.23
N GLU A 36 -1.60 -0.53 -6.97
CA GLU A 36 -2.64 -1.28 -6.28
C GLU A 36 -3.82 -1.61 -7.21
N ALA A 37 -4.05 -0.78 -8.22
CA ALA A 37 -5.04 -1.03 -9.25
C ALA A 37 -4.58 -0.47 -10.60
N ALA A 38 -5.13 -0.98 -11.69
CA ALA A 38 -4.91 -0.48 -13.04
C ALA A 38 -6.23 -0.43 -13.82
N LEU A 39 -6.49 0.70 -14.47
CA LEU A 39 -7.59 0.85 -15.41
C LEU A 39 -7.02 0.70 -16.82
N PHE A 40 -7.58 -0.22 -17.60
CA PHE A 40 -7.22 -0.38 -19.01
C PHE A 40 -8.39 0.08 -19.88
N LYS A 41 -8.16 1.14 -20.68
CA LYS A 41 -9.16 1.68 -21.61
C LYS A 41 -8.45 2.27 -22.82
N ASP A 42 -8.98 2.07 -24.02
CA ASP A 42 -8.48 2.72 -25.25
C ASP A 42 -6.96 2.50 -25.50
N ARG A 43 -6.43 1.32 -25.14
CA ARG A 43 -4.99 0.97 -25.17
C ARG A 43 -4.10 1.82 -24.25
N GLU A 44 -4.71 2.50 -23.29
CA GLU A 44 -4.03 3.19 -22.21
C GLU A 44 -4.14 2.40 -20.92
N CYS A 45 -2.98 2.16 -20.30
CA CYS A 45 -2.91 1.61 -18.96
C CYS A 45 -2.75 2.75 -17.95
N ARG A 46 -3.71 2.87 -17.05
CA ARG A 46 -3.75 3.86 -15.97
C ARG A 46 -3.53 3.19 -14.62
N LYS A 47 -2.29 3.21 -14.13
CA LYS A 47 -1.91 2.69 -12.81
C LYS A 47 -2.36 3.61 -11.68
N LYS A 48 -2.88 3.04 -10.60
CA LYS A 48 -3.35 3.73 -9.39
C LYS A 48 -2.62 3.21 -8.16
N ARG A 49 -2.15 4.15 -7.34
CA ARG A 49 -1.53 3.89 -6.03
C ARG A 49 -2.53 4.10 -4.90
N LEU A 50 -2.20 3.60 -3.72
CA LEU A 50 -2.96 3.90 -2.50
C LEU A 50 -2.80 5.38 -2.08
N PRO A 51 -3.82 5.95 -1.40
CA PRO A 51 -5.15 5.38 -1.18
C PRO A 51 -6.00 5.42 -2.46
N LEU A 52 -6.77 4.35 -2.69
CA LEU A 52 -7.71 4.26 -3.80
C LEU A 52 -8.91 5.19 -3.56
N ARG A 53 -8.80 6.46 -3.96
CA ARG A 53 -9.84 7.50 -3.80
C ARG A 53 -10.57 7.79 -5.10
N TYR A 54 -11.84 8.20 -5.01
CA TYR A 54 -12.66 8.63 -6.15
C TYR A 54 -13.02 7.53 -7.17
N GLY A 55 -12.94 6.25 -6.75
CA GLY A 55 -13.54 5.14 -7.48
C GLY A 55 -15.03 5.04 -7.17
N ARG A 56 -15.87 4.93 -8.20
CA ARG A 56 -17.33 4.74 -8.08
C ARG A 56 -17.84 3.71 -9.07
N ARG A 57 -18.95 3.05 -8.73
CA ARG A 57 -19.66 2.20 -9.69
C ARG A 57 -20.49 3.07 -10.63
N ASP A 58 -20.45 2.75 -11.91
CA ASP A 58 -21.24 3.36 -12.95
C ASP A 58 -21.75 2.26 -13.87
N LEU A 59 -23.03 1.92 -13.71
CA LEU A 59 -23.71 0.84 -14.44
C LEU A 59 -23.90 1.17 -15.92
N GLY A 60 -23.78 2.45 -16.31
CA GLY A 60 -23.89 2.87 -17.71
C GLY A 60 -22.60 2.66 -18.49
N ASN A 61 -21.52 2.23 -17.85
CA ASN A 61 -20.18 2.28 -18.41
C ASN A 61 -19.45 0.94 -18.24
N SER A 62 -19.10 0.27 -19.33
CA SER A 62 -18.50 -1.08 -19.34
C SER A 62 -16.99 -1.11 -19.02
N ASN A 63 -16.51 -0.16 -18.22
CA ASN A 63 -15.10 -0.09 -17.84
C ASN A 63 -14.72 -1.24 -16.90
N LEU A 64 -13.52 -1.78 -17.12
CA LEU A 64 -12.92 -2.83 -16.30
C LEU A 64 -11.74 -2.27 -15.52
N ILE A 65 -11.73 -2.48 -14.21
CA ILE A 65 -10.58 -2.18 -13.35
C ILE A 65 -9.95 -3.47 -12.87
N LEU A 66 -8.63 -3.53 -12.92
CA LEU A 66 -7.81 -4.60 -12.38
C LEU A 66 -7.33 -4.18 -11.00
N VAL A 67 -7.75 -4.87 -9.95
CA VAL A 67 -7.33 -4.61 -8.57
C VAL A 67 -6.36 -5.70 -8.12
N LYS A 68 -5.23 -5.29 -7.54
CA LYS A 68 -4.28 -6.18 -6.89
C LYS A 68 -4.94 -6.71 -5.62
N VAL A 69 -4.96 -8.03 -5.47
CA VAL A 69 -5.48 -8.68 -4.27
C VAL A 69 -4.38 -9.56 -3.69
N GLY A 70 -4.24 -9.57 -2.36
CA GLY A 70 -3.42 -10.55 -1.68
C GLY A 70 -4.00 -11.94 -1.89
N VAL A 71 -3.17 -12.90 -2.29
CA VAL A 71 -3.56 -14.31 -2.27
C VAL A 71 -3.30 -14.80 -0.85
N ASN A 72 -4.32 -14.76 0.00
CA ASN A 72 -4.26 -15.45 1.28
C ASN A 72 -4.38 -16.95 0.96
N PHE A 73 -3.26 -17.68 1.02
CA PHE A 73 -3.27 -19.14 0.96
C PHE A 73 -3.90 -19.67 2.26
N ILE A 74 -5.23 -19.63 2.35
CA ILE A 74 -5.98 -20.32 3.40
C ILE A 74 -6.55 -21.59 2.75
N PRO A 75 -6.06 -22.79 3.12
CA PRO A 75 -6.72 -24.01 2.71
C PRO A 75 -8.06 -24.11 3.42
N ASN A 76 -9.10 -24.24 2.60
CA ASN A 76 -10.38 -24.89 2.87
C ASN A 76 -11.52 -24.09 3.55
N GLU A 77 -12.69 -24.26 2.90
CA GLU A 77 -14.04 -24.39 3.44
C GLU A 77 -14.73 -23.15 4.03
N GLY A 78 -15.75 -22.67 3.30
CA GLY A 78 -16.92 -22.00 3.86
C GLY A 78 -16.74 -20.56 4.41
N VAL A 79 -16.91 -19.57 3.52
CA VAL A 79 -17.43 -18.18 3.72
C VAL A 79 -17.46 -17.66 5.17
N PRO A 80 -16.83 -16.52 5.55
CA PRO A 80 -17.42 -15.19 5.25
C PRO A 80 -16.49 -13.94 5.27
N ASN A 81 -17.10 -12.80 4.91
CA ASN A 81 -16.75 -11.41 5.23
C ASN A 81 -15.68 -10.68 4.41
N GLN A 82 -16.20 -9.78 3.57
CA GLN A 82 -15.52 -8.62 3.02
C GLN A 82 -14.99 -7.74 4.16
N THR A 83 -13.76 -8.01 4.60
CA THR A 83 -12.96 -6.99 5.27
C THR A 83 -11.98 -6.48 4.23
N VAL A 84 -12.19 -5.23 3.82
CA VAL A 84 -11.25 -4.47 3.00
C VAL A 84 -9.94 -4.44 3.77
N GLU A 85 -8.99 -5.27 3.34
CA GLU A 85 -7.69 -5.39 3.98
C GLU A 85 -6.85 -4.13 3.66
N GLU A 86 -6.92 -3.14 4.56
CA GLU A 86 -5.85 -2.15 4.75
C GLU A 86 -4.59 -2.84 5.34
N THR A 87 -4.00 -3.77 4.60
CA THR A 87 -2.85 -4.55 5.11
C THR A 87 -1.53 -3.80 4.92
N LYS A 88 -1.44 -2.92 3.90
CA LYS A 88 -0.23 -2.15 3.61
C LYS A 88 -0.01 -0.97 4.56
N GLY A 89 -1.09 -0.26 4.92
CA GLY A 89 -1.04 0.84 5.88
C GLY A 89 -0.57 0.38 7.26
N LYS A 90 -1.09 -0.77 7.73
CA LYS A 90 -0.71 -1.35 9.04
C LYS A 90 0.78 -1.71 9.10
N ARG A 91 1.36 -2.30 8.05
CA ARG A 91 2.79 -2.66 8.01
C ARG A 91 3.70 -1.44 8.07
N LEU A 92 3.36 -0.36 7.35
CA LEU A 92 4.14 0.88 7.38
C LEU A 92 4.04 1.57 8.75
N SER A 93 2.85 1.61 9.36
CA SER A 93 2.65 2.17 10.69
C SER A 93 3.38 1.40 11.79
N ILE A 94 3.42 0.06 11.72
CA ILE A 94 4.18 -0.77 12.67
C ILE A 94 5.68 -0.48 12.59
N GLY A 95 6.23 -0.29 11.40
CA GLY A 95 7.65 0.04 11.23
C GLY A 95 8.04 1.36 11.91
N ILE A 96 7.19 2.39 11.81
CA ILE A 96 7.41 3.70 12.44
C ILE A 96 7.38 3.60 13.97
N LEU A 97 6.44 2.82 14.52
CA LEU A 97 6.34 2.61 15.97
C LEU A 97 7.58 1.92 16.54
N ILE A 98 8.07 0.87 15.86
CA ILE A 98 9.26 0.14 16.29
C ILE A 98 10.48 1.07 16.26
N ALA A 99 10.71 1.78 15.15
CA ALA A 99 11.83 2.70 15.01
C ALA A 99 11.82 3.80 16.09
N GLY A 100 10.64 4.36 16.40
CA GLY A 100 10.48 5.36 17.45
C GLY A 100 10.83 4.84 18.84
N ILE A 101 10.37 3.62 19.19
CA ILE A 101 10.68 2.99 20.49
C ILE A 101 12.19 2.74 20.60
N THR A 102 12.82 2.18 19.55
CA THR A 102 14.25 1.88 19.58
C THR A 102 15.09 3.14 19.78
N LEU A 103 14.75 4.23 19.07
CA LEU A 103 15.45 5.51 19.17
C LEU A 103 15.30 6.15 20.56
N THR A 104 14.12 6.05 21.15
CA THR A 104 13.82 6.61 22.48
C THR A 104 14.60 5.88 23.58
N VAL A 105 14.65 4.55 23.54
CA VAL A 105 15.42 3.75 24.50
C VAL A 105 16.92 4.06 24.38
N PHE A 106 17.44 4.15 23.16
CA PHE A 106 18.85 4.46 22.93
C PHE A 106 19.23 5.84 23.48
N ALA A 107 18.39 6.87 23.25
CA ALA A 107 18.61 8.21 23.79
C ALA A 107 18.66 8.23 25.32
N LEU A 108 17.74 7.51 26.00
CA LEU A 108 17.71 7.42 27.46
C LEU A 108 18.97 6.73 28.04
N LEU A 109 19.47 5.68 27.38
CA LEU A 109 20.71 5.01 27.80
C LEU A 109 21.90 5.97 27.71
N VAL A 110 22.04 6.70 26.60
CA VAL A 110 23.14 7.67 26.41
C VAL A 110 23.08 8.79 27.45
N LEU A 111 21.90 9.33 27.72
CA LEU A 111 21.70 10.37 28.73
C LEU A 111 22.01 9.86 30.14
N GLY A 112 21.58 8.64 30.47
CA GLY A 112 21.85 8.00 31.75
C GLY A 112 23.35 7.77 31.98
N ILE A 113 24.06 7.24 30.99
CA ILE A 113 25.51 7.01 31.06
C ILE A 113 26.24 8.35 31.18
N SER A 114 25.87 9.35 30.37
CA SER A 114 26.48 10.67 30.40
C SER A 114 26.29 11.37 31.75
N GLY A 115 25.06 11.33 32.29
CA GLY A 115 24.76 11.88 33.61
C GLY A 115 25.54 11.17 34.73
N PHE A 116 25.64 9.84 34.67
CA PHE A 116 26.43 9.06 35.63
C PHE A 116 27.92 9.40 35.57
N LEU A 117 28.51 9.51 34.37
CA LEU A 117 29.91 9.88 34.18
C LEU A 117 30.21 11.30 34.67
N ILE A 118 29.32 12.26 34.41
CA ILE A 118 29.46 13.64 34.89
C ILE A 118 29.37 13.67 36.41
N HIS A 119 28.42 12.96 37.01
CA HIS A 119 28.31 12.89 38.47
C HIS A 119 29.55 12.27 39.10
N ARG A 120 30.06 11.17 38.54
CA ARG A 120 31.33 10.54 38.97
C ARG A 120 32.51 11.51 38.89
N ARG A 121 32.64 12.30 37.82
CA ARG A 121 33.71 13.30 37.67
C ARG A 121 33.58 14.51 38.59
N LYS A 122 32.38 14.79 39.11
CA LYS A 122 32.14 15.92 40.02
C LYS A 122 32.44 15.55 41.48
N PHE A 123 32.41 14.27 41.81
CA PHE A 123 32.57 13.73 43.17
C PHE A 123 33.93 13.03 43.40
N TYR A 124 34.80 12.98 42.39
CA TYR A 124 36.19 12.52 42.47
C TYR A 124 37.09 13.65 41.98
#